data_AF-U1GNA9-F1
#
_entry.id   AF-U1GNA9-F1
#
_cell.length_a   1.000
_cell.length_b   1.000
_cell.length_c   1.000
_cell.angle_alpha   90.00
_cell.angle_beta   90.00
_cell.angle_gamma   90.00
#
_symmetry.space_group_name_H-M   'P 1'
#
loop_
_entity.id
_entity.type
_entity.pdbx_description
1 polymer ?
#
loop_
_entity_poly.entity_id
_entity_poly.type
_entity_poly.pdbx_seq_one_letter_code
_entity_poly.pdbx_strand_id
1 'polypeptide(L)'
;MRSLWHPLHTSQYMWNKSSLANVLLSCLGDRTEMAHSVEARTPFLDHHLTEYVNRLPPSVKLAYSPVHKVDQCEQGPLWKNAGLALQSLTEKWILREAVRPYITDELYKRRKHPFLAPTRWPEGGALHQLFGRLLTRDAVEALGFLDFAVVEEALGHAFGPKGDTKAFRTLVYVAAWVTLAERFGVKKADKDDWIGQGKLGGRQATADYY
;
A
#
# COMPACT_ATOMS: atom_id res chain seq x y z
N MET A 1 17.16 -6.74 16.90
CA MET A 1 15.67 -6.74 16.95
C MET A 1 15.06 -8.13 16.92
N ARG A 2 15.46 -9.05 16.01
CA ARG A 2 14.79 -10.37 15.85
C ARG A 2 14.75 -11.28 17.09
N SER A 3 15.65 -11.12 18.06
CA SER A 3 15.75 -11.96 19.26
C SER A 3 15.08 -11.39 20.52
N LEU A 4 14.69 -10.11 20.52
CA LEU A 4 14.17 -9.43 21.73
C LEU A 4 12.65 -9.33 21.75
N TRP A 5 12.02 -9.22 20.59
CA TRP A 5 10.57 -9.01 20.48
C TRP A 5 9.90 -10.20 19.81
N HIS A 6 8.68 -10.53 20.27
CA HIS A 6 7.86 -11.51 19.58
C HIS A 6 7.69 -11.12 18.10
N PRO A 7 7.73 -12.07 17.14
CA PRO A 7 7.65 -11.76 15.71
C PRO A 7 6.44 -10.90 15.32
N LEU A 8 5.28 -11.12 15.96
CA LEU A 8 4.09 -10.28 15.76
C LEU A 8 4.31 -8.81 16.14
N HIS A 9 4.98 -8.53 17.25
CA HIS A 9 5.24 -7.15 17.67
C HIS A 9 6.28 -6.49 16.76
N THR A 10 7.26 -7.26 16.31
CA THR A 10 8.23 -6.79 15.31
C THR A 10 7.53 -6.42 13.99
N SER A 11 6.63 -7.27 13.49
CA SER A 11 5.90 -6.98 12.25
C SER A 11 4.97 -5.78 12.39
N GLN A 12 4.27 -5.65 13.52
CA GLN A 12 3.44 -4.48 13.82
C GLN A 12 4.26 -3.18 13.87
N TYR A 13 5.42 -3.19 14.53
CA TYR A 13 6.31 -2.03 14.57
C TYR A 13 6.81 -1.63 13.18
N MET A 14 7.28 -2.60 12.39
CA MET A 14 7.72 -2.36 11.02
C MET A 14 6.59 -1.77 10.17
N TRP A 15 5.37 -2.30 10.29
CA TRP A 15 4.20 -1.79 9.58
C TRP A 15 3.87 -0.35 10.01
N ASN A 16 3.91 -0.07 11.31
CA ASN A 16 3.63 1.28 11.84
C ASN A 16 4.64 2.32 11.34
N LYS A 17 5.92 1.96 11.28
CA LYS A 17 7.00 2.87 10.82
C LYS A 17 7.11 2.99 9.31
N SER A 18 6.56 2.05 8.54
CA SER A 18 6.57 2.09 7.08
C SER A 18 5.20 2.43 6.53
N SER A 19 4.34 1.44 6.30
CA SER A 19 3.09 1.59 5.56
C SER A 19 2.01 2.41 6.28
N LEU A 20 1.90 2.33 7.61
CA LEU A 20 0.87 3.08 8.32
C LEU A 20 1.05 4.59 8.14
N ALA A 21 2.21 5.13 8.51
CA ALA A 21 2.48 6.57 8.45
C ALA A 21 2.54 7.08 7.01
N ASN A 22 3.26 6.38 6.13
CA ASN A 22 3.56 6.89 4.80
C ASN A 22 2.50 6.61 3.74
N VAL A 23 1.64 5.59 3.95
CA VAL A 23 0.62 5.19 2.96
C VAL A 23 -0.78 5.35 3.52
N LEU A 24 -1.11 4.71 4.64
CA LEU A 24 -2.49 4.71 5.14
C LEU A 24 -2.92 6.09 5.64
N LEU A 25 -2.18 6.68 6.59
CA LEU A 25 -2.55 7.98 7.16
C LEU A 25 -2.41 9.10 6.13
N SER A 26 -1.30 9.11 5.40
CA SER A 26 -1.03 10.16 4.44
C SER A 26 -1.94 10.09 3.21
N CYS A 27 -1.96 8.96 2.48
CA CYS A 27 -2.58 8.90 1.16
C CYS A 27 -4.05 8.48 1.20
N LEU A 28 -4.46 7.66 2.17
CA LEU A 28 -5.84 7.15 2.27
C LEU A 28 -6.68 7.86 3.36
N GLY A 29 -6.04 8.70 4.18
CA GLY A 29 -6.69 9.52 5.22
C GLY A 29 -6.53 11.00 4.91
N ASP A 30 -5.65 11.67 5.66
CA ASP A 30 -5.50 13.13 5.72
C ASP A 30 -5.53 13.83 4.35
N ARG A 31 -4.74 13.39 3.37
CA ARG A 31 -4.68 14.09 2.07
C ARG A 31 -6.00 14.03 1.31
N THR A 32 -6.67 12.87 1.34
CA THR A 32 -7.95 12.70 0.66
C THR A 32 -9.07 13.45 1.37
N GLU A 33 -9.04 13.49 2.70
CA GLU A 33 -10.06 14.16 3.52
C GLU A 33 -9.93 15.69 3.41
N MET A 34 -8.72 16.21 3.62
CA MET A 34 -8.46 17.66 3.59
C MET A 34 -8.62 18.27 2.19
N ALA A 35 -8.37 17.50 1.13
CA ALA A 35 -8.67 17.92 -0.25
C ALA A 35 -10.15 18.25 -0.47
N HIS A 36 -11.03 17.71 0.37
CA HIS A 36 -12.47 17.94 0.34
C HIS A 36 -12.99 18.68 1.58
N SER A 37 -12.11 19.33 2.36
CA SER A 37 -12.47 20.06 3.61
C SER A 37 -13.26 19.21 4.61
N VAL A 38 -13.00 17.91 4.65
CA VAL A 38 -13.58 16.97 5.62
C VAL A 38 -12.51 16.64 6.66
N GLU A 39 -12.88 16.62 7.93
CA GLU A 39 -12.04 16.10 9.03
C GLU A 39 -12.58 14.72 9.41
N ALA A 40 -11.87 13.62 9.09
CA ALA A 40 -12.20 12.34 9.68
C ALA A 40 -11.46 12.15 11.00
N ARG A 41 -12.08 11.39 11.89
CA ARG A 41 -11.47 10.97 13.15
C ARG A 41 -11.19 9.48 13.09
N THR A 42 -10.04 9.08 13.62
CA THR A 42 -9.58 7.70 13.66
C THR A 42 -9.56 7.16 15.10
N PRO A 43 -10.71 6.80 15.72
CA PRO A 43 -10.78 6.36 17.11
C PRO A 43 -9.82 5.20 17.46
N PHE A 44 -9.55 4.31 16.50
CA PHE A 44 -8.64 3.18 16.70
C PHE A 44 -7.16 3.57 16.83
N LEU A 45 -6.81 4.81 16.52
CA LEU A 45 -5.46 5.36 16.68
C LEU A 45 -5.32 6.21 17.94
N ASP A 46 -6.32 6.19 18.83
CA ASP A 46 -6.18 6.81 20.14
C ASP A 46 -4.98 6.22 20.91
N HIS A 47 -4.23 7.10 21.56
CA HIS A 47 -3.00 6.74 22.25
C HIS A 47 -3.26 5.86 23.48
N HIS A 48 -4.34 6.08 24.23
CA HIS A 48 -4.66 5.23 25.39
C HIS A 48 -5.06 3.82 24.94
N LEU A 49 -5.88 3.72 23.88
CA LEU A 49 -6.21 2.41 23.29
C LEU A 49 -4.95 1.70 22.80
N THR A 50 -4.07 2.43 22.11
CA THR A 50 -2.83 1.88 21.55
C THR A 50 -1.88 1.40 22.66
N GLU A 51 -1.70 2.19 23.71
CA GLU A 51 -0.89 1.83 24.88
C GLU A 51 -1.42 0.57 25.58
N TYR A 52 -2.73 0.47 25.77
CA TYR A 52 -3.37 -0.71 26.33
C TYR A 52 -3.15 -1.95 25.46
N VAL A 53 -3.46 -1.86 24.15
CA VAL A 53 -3.34 -2.98 23.21
C VAL A 53 -1.88 -3.44 23.05
N ASN A 54 -0.91 -2.53 23.16
CA ASN A 54 0.52 -2.88 23.08
C ASN A 54 0.98 -3.77 24.25
N ARG A 55 0.30 -3.73 25.40
CA ARG A 55 0.59 -4.59 26.56
C ARG A 55 -0.07 -5.98 26.48
N LEU A 56 -1.02 -6.17 25.56
CA LEU A 56 -1.70 -7.45 25.40
C LEU A 56 -0.80 -8.51 24.77
N PRO A 57 -0.89 -9.78 25.21
CA PRO A 57 -0.11 -10.87 24.64
C PRO A 57 -0.47 -11.10 23.16
N PRO A 58 0.49 -11.52 22.32
CA PRO A 58 0.23 -11.81 20.90
C PRO A 58 -0.94 -12.76 20.62
N SER A 59 -1.16 -13.75 21.49
CA SER A 59 -2.20 -14.79 21.36
C SER A 59 -3.63 -14.25 21.38
N VAL A 60 -3.88 -13.09 22.00
CA VAL A 60 -5.21 -12.46 21.97
C VAL A 60 -5.41 -11.56 20.76
N LYS A 61 -4.34 -11.16 20.08
CA LYS A 61 -4.41 -10.33 18.85
C LYS A 61 -4.66 -11.20 17.62
N LEU A 62 -4.01 -12.36 17.56
CA LEU A 62 -4.15 -13.38 16.52
C LEU A 62 -4.49 -14.73 17.19
N ALA A 63 -5.71 -15.21 16.99
CA ALA A 63 -6.11 -16.52 17.48
C ALA A 63 -5.81 -17.59 16.44
N TYR A 64 -5.31 -18.73 16.89
CA TYR A 64 -5.13 -19.91 16.06
C TYR A 64 -6.32 -20.86 16.22
N SER A 65 -6.92 -21.24 15.10
CA SER A 65 -7.98 -22.24 15.03
C SER A 65 -7.59 -23.31 14.00
N PRO A 66 -7.48 -24.59 14.40
CA PRO A 66 -7.19 -25.67 13.46
C PRO A 66 -8.22 -25.69 12.32
N VAL A 67 -7.73 -25.89 11.09
CA VAL A 67 -8.51 -25.74 9.83
C VAL A 67 -9.80 -26.58 9.81
N HIS A 68 -9.85 -27.68 10.56
CA HIS A 68 -11.02 -28.58 10.64
C HIS A 68 -12.23 -28.02 11.42
N LYS A 69 -12.15 -26.81 12.01
CA LYS A 69 -13.27 -26.13 12.70
C LYS A 69 -13.68 -24.78 12.08
N VAL A 70 -13.13 -24.41 10.93
CA VAL A 70 -13.47 -23.13 10.30
C VAL A 70 -14.82 -23.29 9.61
N ASP A 71 -15.86 -22.72 10.21
CA ASP A 71 -17.19 -22.60 9.61
C ASP A 71 -17.06 -22.12 8.16
N GLN A 72 -17.83 -22.76 7.26
CA GLN A 72 -17.91 -22.48 5.83
C GLN A 72 -18.58 -21.11 5.54
N CYS A 73 -18.22 -20.05 6.26
CA CYS A 73 -18.62 -18.70 5.91
C CYS A 73 -17.96 -18.31 4.59
N GLU A 74 -18.69 -17.62 3.71
CA GLU A 74 -18.21 -17.21 2.40
C GLU A 74 -16.88 -16.45 2.50
N GLN A 75 -15.81 -17.16 2.14
CA GLN A 75 -14.48 -16.61 2.09
C GLN A 75 -14.41 -15.84 0.78
N GLY A 76 -14.46 -14.51 0.85
CA GLY A 76 -14.28 -13.66 -0.33
C GLY A 76 -13.01 -14.05 -1.13
N PRO A 77 -12.88 -13.64 -2.40
CA PRO A 77 -11.89 -14.17 -3.33
C PRO A 77 -10.43 -14.09 -2.85
N LEU A 78 -10.12 -13.13 -1.98
CA LEU A 78 -8.80 -12.97 -1.35
C LEU A 78 -8.41 -14.17 -0.44
N TRP A 79 -9.39 -14.75 0.26
CA TRP A 79 -9.14 -15.78 1.29
C TRP A 79 -9.17 -17.21 0.72
N LYS A 80 -9.89 -17.44 -0.38
CA LYS A 80 -9.91 -18.74 -1.08
C LYS A 80 -8.51 -19.18 -1.54
N ASN A 81 -7.67 -18.20 -1.91
CA ASN A 81 -6.32 -18.44 -2.41
C ASN A 81 -5.23 -18.23 -1.33
N ALA A 82 -5.62 -17.95 -0.09
CA ALA A 82 -4.67 -17.75 1.00
C ALA A 82 -4.07 -19.09 1.45
N GLY A 83 -2.79 -19.11 1.82
CA GLY A 83 -2.14 -20.33 2.34
C GLY A 83 -2.79 -20.84 3.64
N LEU A 84 -2.65 -22.14 3.93
CA LEU A 84 -3.23 -22.82 5.11
C LEU A 84 -2.94 -22.11 6.45
N ALA A 85 -1.76 -21.51 6.58
CA ALA A 85 -1.38 -20.72 7.75
C ALA A 85 -2.26 -19.47 7.95
N LEU A 86 -2.64 -18.77 6.87
CA LEU A 86 -3.51 -17.60 6.96
C LEU A 86 -4.97 -17.99 7.18
N GLN A 87 -5.39 -19.15 6.68
CA GLN A 87 -6.74 -19.68 6.89
C GLN A 87 -6.97 -20.10 8.35
N SER A 88 -5.93 -20.62 9.02
CA SER A 88 -5.97 -21.07 10.42
C SER A 88 -5.80 -19.96 11.46
N LEU A 89 -5.57 -18.71 11.03
CA LEU A 89 -5.47 -17.57 11.92
C LEU A 89 -6.71 -16.69 11.81
N THR A 90 -7.24 -16.27 12.96
CA THR A 90 -8.27 -15.23 13.04
C THR A 90 -7.64 -13.93 13.49
N GLU A 91 -7.63 -12.93 12.60
CA GLU A 91 -7.14 -11.60 12.94
C GLU A 91 -8.11 -10.83 13.85
N LYS A 92 -7.54 -9.89 14.60
CA LYS A 92 -8.30 -8.96 15.46
C LYS A 92 -9.17 -9.71 16.48
N TRP A 93 -8.70 -10.86 16.97
CA TRP A 93 -9.50 -11.74 17.81
C TRP A 93 -10.07 -11.04 19.04
N ILE A 94 -9.22 -10.39 19.85
CA ILE A 94 -9.67 -9.64 21.02
C ILE A 94 -10.65 -8.52 20.69
N LEU A 95 -10.51 -7.86 19.52
CA LEU A 95 -11.46 -6.85 19.09
C LEU A 95 -12.81 -7.49 18.76
N ARG A 96 -12.83 -8.63 18.06
CA ARG A 96 -14.05 -9.38 17.74
C ARG A 96 -14.79 -9.78 19.02
N GLU A 97 -14.06 -10.31 20.01
CA GLU A 97 -14.62 -10.68 21.30
C GLU A 97 -15.19 -9.45 22.04
N ALA A 98 -14.43 -8.36 22.09
CA ALA A 98 -14.85 -7.14 22.79
C ALA A 98 -16.10 -6.49 22.18
N VAL A 99 -16.26 -6.54 20.85
CA VAL A 99 -17.41 -5.93 20.17
C VAL A 99 -18.60 -6.86 20.01
N ARG A 100 -18.46 -8.15 20.33
CA ARG A 100 -19.50 -9.18 20.12
C ARG A 100 -20.88 -8.81 20.67
N PRO A 101 -21.02 -8.18 21.85
CA PRO A 101 -22.34 -7.75 22.35
C PRO A 101 -23.03 -6.67 21.51
N TYR A 102 -22.30 -5.99 20.61
CA TYR A 102 -22.76 -4.82 19.87
C TYR A 102 -22.96 -5.08 18.37
N ILE A 103 -22.61 -6.27 17.87
CA ILE A 103 -22.68 -6.62 16.44
C ILE A 103 -23.43 -7.94 16.24
N THR A 104 -23.93 -8.16 15.03
CA THR A 104 -24.59 -9.42 14.68
C THR A 104 -23.58 -10.56 14.56
N ASP A 105 -24.05 -11.80 14.75
CA ASP A 105 -23.22 -13.00 14.54
C ASP A 105 -22.65 -13.08 13.11
N GLU A 106 -23.38 -12.55 12.12
CA GLU A 106 -22.91 -12.45 10.74
C GLU A 106 -21.64 -11.60 10.64
N LEU A 107 -21.67 -10.38 11.18
CA LEU A 107 -20.51 -9.48 11.17
C LEU A 107 -19.36 -10.02 12.03
N TYR A 108 -19.68 -10.65 13.16
CA TYR A 108 -18.69 -11.27 14.04
C TYR A 108 -17.92 -12.40 13.32
N LYS A 109 -18.62 -13.26 12.56
CA LYS A 109 -18.04 -14.37 11.80
C LYS A 109 -17.39 -13.93 10.48
N ARG A 110 -17.70 -12.74 9.98
CA ARG A 110 -17.19 -12.23 8.70
C ARG A 110 -15.67 -12.07 8.71
N ARG A 111 -15.02 -12.63 7.68
CA ARG A 111 -13.58 -12.43 7.41
C ARG A 111 -13.29 -10.99 6.97
N LYS A 112 -12.12 -10.46 7.34
CA LYS A 112 -11.70 -9.12 6.92
C LYS A 112 -11.72 -9.01 5.39
N HIS A 113 -12.52 -8.09 4.88
CA HIS A 113 -12.55 -7.75 3.46
C HIS A 113 -12.01 -6.33 3.30
N PRO A 114 -10.88 -6.12 2.61
CA PRO A 114 -10.37 -4.77 2.37
C PRO A 114 -11.27 -4.04 1.36
N PHE A 115 -11.43 -2.72 1.52
CA PHE A 115 -11.97 -1.88 0.47
C PHE A 115 -10.93 -1.77 -0.64
N LEU A 116 -11.25 -2.23 -1.84
CA LEU A 116 -10.35 -2.23 -2.99
C LEU A 116 -10.91 -1.32 -4.06
N ALA A 117 -10.07 -0.43 -4.58
CA ALA A 117 -10.40 0.36 -5.76
C ALA A 117 -10.54 -0.57 -7.00
N PRO A 118 -11.41 -0.23 -7.96
CA PRO A 118 -11.52 -0.96 -9.21
C PRO A 118 -10.18 -1.02 -9.95
N THR A 119 -9.77 -2.22 -10.34
CA THR A 119 -8.51 -2.43 -11.07
C THR A 119 -8.69 -2.67 -12.57
N ARG A 120 -9.95 -2.76 -13.03
CA ARG A 120 -10.29 -2.92 -14.44
C ARG A 120 -11.06 -1.69 -14.92
N TRP A 121 -10.62 -1.15 -16.05
CA TRP A 121 -11.16 0.07 -16.62
C TRP A 121 -11.50 -0.16 -18.09
N PRO A 122 -12.60 0.45 -18.60
CA PRO A 122 -13.04 0.23 -19.97
C PRO A 122 -12.03 0.78 -20.98
N GLU A 123 -11.91 0.08 -22.11
CA GLU A 123 -11.19 0.58 -23.27
C GLU A 123 -11.93 1.80 -23.86
N GLY A 124 -11.19 2.80 -24.34
CA GLY A 124 -11.76 4.08 -24.77
C GLY A 124 -12.38 4.93 -23.65
N GLY A 125 -12.37 4.48 -22.39
CA GLY A 125 -12.87 5.25 -21.25
C GLY A 125 -11.99 6.45 -20.90
N ALA A 126 -12.50 7.32 -20.01
CA ALA A 126 -11.82 8.56 -19.62
C ALA A 126 -10.37 8.34 -19.13
N LEU A 127 -10.12 7.26 -18.38
CA LEU A 127 -8.78 6.96 -17.88
C LEU A 127 -7.84 6.44 -18.96
N HIS A 128 -8.35 5.64 -19.91
CA HIS A 128 -7.57 5.19 -21.06
C HIS A 128 -7.18 6.40 -21.93
N GLN A 129 -8.12 7.30 -22.21
CA GLN A 129 -7.85 8.53 -22.95
C GLN A 129 -6.89 9.48 -22.22
N LEU A 130 -6.99 9.56 -20.89
CA LEU A 130 -6.04 10.33 -20.07
C LEU A 130 -4.62 9.77 -20.22
N PHE A 131 -4.45 8.46 -20.11
CA PHE A 131 -3.14 7.83 -20.27
C PHE A 131 -2.60 7.96 -21.69
N GLY A 132 -3.45 7.85 -22.71
CA GLY A 132 -3.02 8.11 -24.09
C GLY A 132 -2.52 9.55 -24.34
N ARG A 133 -3.00 10.53 -23.57
CA ARG A 133 -2.52 11.92 -23.65
C ARG A 133 -1.26 12.18 -22.81
N LEU A 134 -1.14 11.55 -21.64
CA LEU A 134 -0.02 11.76 -20.72
C LEU A 134 1.22 10.94 -21.12
N LEU A 135 1.02 9.69 -21.54
CA LEU A 135 2.08 8.72 -21.77
C LEU A 135 2.50 8.71 -23.23
N THR A 136 2.91 9.87 -23.74
CA THR A 136 3.49 9.98 -25.08
C THR A 136 4.95 9.51 -25.07
N ARG A 137 5.49 9.18 -26.25
CA ARG A 137 6.90 8.80 -26.41
C ARG A 137 7.83 9.86 -25.81
N ASP A 138 7.64 11.12 -26.20
CA ASP A 138 8.48 12.22 -25.74
C ASP A 138 8.41 12.39 -24.22
N ALA A 139 7.22 12.31 -23.63
CA ALA A 139 7.03 12.50 -22.19
C ALA A 139 7.67 11.36 -21.36
N VAL A 140 7.56 10.12 -21.84
CA VAL A 140 8.18 8.96 -21.18
C VAL A 140 9.70 8.98 -21.35
N GLU A 141 10.20 9.22 -22.56
CA GLU A 141 11.64 9.28 -22.85
C GLU A 141 12.33 10.48 -22.18
N ALA A 142 11.58 11.55 -21.88
CA ALA A 142 12.05 12.68 -21.07
C ALA A 142 12.34 12.30 -19.61
N LEU A 143 11.82 11.19 -19.09
CA LEU A 143 12.19 10.71 -17.75
C LEU A 143 13.64 10.19 -17.72
N GLY A 144 14.11 9.59 -18.83
CA GLY A 144 15.50 9.15 -19.00
C GLY A 144 15.85 7.76 -18.43
N PHE A 145 14.94 7.13 -17.69
CA PHE A 145 15.15 5.80 -17.08
C PHE A 145 14.07 4.76 -17.45
N LEU A 146 13.14 5.10 -18.34
CA LEU A 146 12.08 4.21 -18.81
C LEU A 146 12.12 4.02 -20.33
N ASP A 147 11.79 2.80 -20.76
CA ASP A 147 11.61 2.45 -22.17
C ASP A 147 10.14 2.65 -22.56
N PHE A 148 9.90 3.47 -23.57
CA PHE A 148 8.56 3.71 -24.09
C PHE A 148 7.92 2.44 -24.67
N ALA A 149 8.68 1.50 -25.23
CA ALA A 149 8.12 0.27 -25.80
C ALA A 149 7.35 -0.55 -24.75
N VAL A 150 7.86 -0.59 -23.51
CA VAL A 150 7.18 -1.27 -22.39
C VAL A 150 5.88 -0.56 -22.00
N VAL A 151 5.87 0.77 -22.08
CA VAL A 151 4.68 1.58 -21.76
C VAL A 151 3.62 1.45 -22.86
N GLU A 152 4.04 1.46 -24.13
CA GLU A 152 3.17 1.26 -25.29
C GLU A 152 2.54 -0.14 -25.26
N GLU A 153 3.32 -1.17 -24.98
CA GLU A 153 2.81 -2.53 -24.82
C GLU A 153 1.77 -2.58 -23.69
N ALA A 154 2.08 -2.00 -22.53
CA ALA A 154 1.17 -1.95 -21.39
C ALA A 154 -0.12 -1.19 -21.70
N LEU A 155 -0.07 -0.08 -22.46
CA LEU A 155 -1.26 0.65 -22.92
C LEU A 155 -2.17 -0.24 -23.76
N GLY A 156 -1.58 -1.09 -24.62
CA GLY A 156 -2.33 -1.99 -25.50
C GLY A 156 -3.12 -3.09 -24.80
N HIS A 157 -2.77 -3.46 -23.55
CA HIS A 157 -3.43 -4.57 -22.86
C HIS A 157 -3.87 -4.29 -21.41
N ALA A 158 -3.70 -3.07 -20.89
CA ALA A 158 -4.15 -2.68 -19.55
C ALA A 158 -5.67 -2.45 -19.42
N PHE A 159 -6.34 -2.14 -20.52
CA PHE A 159 -7.76 -1.73 -20.52
C PHE A 159 -8.69 -2.79 -21.15
N GLY A 160 -9.99 -2.61 -20.92
CA GLY A 160 -11.04 -3.49 -21.46
C GLY A 160 -11.41 -4.66 -20.54
N PRO A 161 -12.34 -5.54 -20.98
CA PRO A 161 -12.89 -6.61 -20.14
C PRO A 161 -11.85 -7.61 -19.60
N LYS A 162 -10.77 -7.82 -20.37
CA LYS A 162 -9.63 -8.68 -20.05
C LYS A 162 -8.36 -7.90 -19.70
N GLY A 163 -8.47 -6.61 -19.39
CA GLY A 163 -7.32 -5.75 -19.10
C GLY A 163 -6.44 -6.29 -17.97
N ASP A 164 -5.12 -6.27 -18.18
CA ASP A 164 -4.16 -6.70 -17.17
C ASP A 164 -4.03 -5.65 -16.06
N THR A 165 -4.38 -6.07 -14.84
CA THR A 165 -4.26 -5.26 -13.62
C THR A 165 -2.82 -4.86 -13.31
N LYS A 166 -1.82 -5.68 -13.64
CA LYS A 166 -0.40 -5.34 -13.43
C LYS A 166 0.04 -4.26 -14.41
N ALA A 167 -0.27 -4.43 -15.69
CA ALA A 167 0.00 -3.42 -16.72
C ALA A 167 -0.66 -2.08 -16.37
N PHE A 168 -1.94 -2.11 -15.99
CA PHE A 168 -2.64 -0.91 -15.53
C PHE A 168 -1.93 -0.22 -14.35
N ARG A 169 -1.47 -0.99 -13.35
CA ARG A 169 -0.72 -0.43 -12.21
C ARG A 169 0.61 0.19 -12.65
N THR A 170 1.33 -0.44 -13.58
CA THR A 170 2.54 0.13 -14.17
C THR A 170 2.24 1.47 -14.82
N LEU A 171 1.18 1.56 -15.64
CA LEU A 171 0.77 2.81 -16.28
C LEU A 171 0.44 3.92 -15.27
N VAL A 172 -0.21 3.58 -14.14
CA VAL A 172 -0.48 4.55 -13.07
C VAL A 172 0.83 5.14 -12.51
N TYR A 173 1.84 4.31 -12.26
CA TYR A 173 3.14 4.80 -11.76
C TYR A 173 3.87 5.67 -12.79
N VAL A 174 3.91 5.23 -14.05
CA VAL A 174 4.55 6.00 -15.12
C VAL A 174 3.83 7.34 -15.32
N ALA A 175 2.50 7.34 -15.33
CA ALA A 175 1.71 8.57 -15.46
C ALA A 175 1.97 9.53 -14.31
N ALA A 176 2.12 9.01 -13.08
CA ALA A 176 2.49 9.83 -11.93
C ALA A 176 3.89 10.44 -12.10
N TRP A 177 4.89 9.67 -12.53
CA TRP A 177 6.24 10.19 -12.76
C TRP A 177 6.29 11.23 -13.87
N VAL A 178 5.65 10.98 -15.02
CA VAL A 178 5.53 11.95 -16.12
C VAL A 178 4.88 13.24 -15.62
N THR A 179 3.73 13.12 -14.94
CA THR A 179 3.01 14.29 -14.43
C THR A 179 3.87 15.10 -13.46
N LEU A 180 4.58 14.44 -12.54
CA LEU A 180 5.47 15.13 -11.61
C LEU A 180 6.65 15.79 -12.33
N ALA A 181 7.26 15.11 -13.30
CA ALA A 181 8.39 15.63 -14.06
C ALA A 181 8.01 16.91 -14.82
N GLU A 182 6.89 16.89 -15.53
CA GLU A 182 6.39 18.06 -16.26
C GLU A 182 5.98 19.20 -15.32
N ARG A 183 5.26 18.90 -14.24
CA ARG A 183 4.75 19.92 -13.31
C ARG A 183 5.86 20.63 -12.55
N PHE A 184 6.93 19.91 -12.20
CA PHE A 184 8.05 20.46 -11.44
C PHE A 184 9.28 20.79 -12.31
N GLY A 185 9.19 20.61 -13.64
CA GLY A 185 10.31 20.88 -14.56
C GLY A 185 11.53 20.02 -14.26
N VAL A 186 11.33 18.75 -13.88
CA VAL A 186 12.41 17.82 -13.56
C VAL A 186 13.21 17.53 -14.82
N LYS A 187 14.54 17.69 -14.75
CA LYS A 187 15.43 17.40 -15.86
C LYS A 187 15.44 15.90 -16.15
N LYS A 188 15.60 15.55 -17.43
CA LYS A 188 15.80 14.17 -17.87
C LYS A 188 16.97 13.55 -17.11
N ALA A 189 16.75 12.37 -16.53
CA ALA A 189 17.81 11.64 -15.86
C ALA A 189 18.82 11.15 -16.90
N ASP A 190 20.10 11.35 -16.61
CA ASP A 190 21.19 10.79 -17.38
C ASP A 190 21.83 9.61 -16.64
N LYS A 191 22.51 8.73 -17.36
CA LYS A 191 23.27 7.63 -16.76
C LYS A 191 24.42 8.16 -15.90
N ASP A 192 24.96 9.31 -16.26
CA ASP A 192 26.04 9.99 -15.51
C ASP A 192 25.57 10.54 -14.15
N ASP A 193 24.26 10.70 -13.93
CA ASP A 193 23.71 11.08 -12.62
C ASP A 193 23.86 9.97 -11.56
N TRP A 194 23.93 8.71 -12.00
CA TRP A 194 24.00 7.52 -11.14
C TRP A 194 25.42 7.05 -10.88
N ILE A 195 26.27 7.17 -11.91
CA ILE A 195 27.69 6.83 -11.83
C ILE A 195 28.38 8.09 -11.33
N GLY A 196 28.30 8.32 -10.02
CA GLY A 196 28.74 9.56 -9.39
C GLY A 196 30.03 10.08 -10.02
N GLN A 197 30.02 11.34 -10.44
CA GLN A 197 31.24 12.07 -10.76
C GLN A 197 32.25 11.76 -9.66
N GLY A 198 33.35 11.09 -10.02
CA GLY A 198 34.37 10.57 -9.11
C GLY A 198 35.19 11.66 -8.41
N LYS A 199 34.53 12.62 -7.76
CA LYS A 199 35.10 13.64 -6.88
C LYS A 199 34.07 14.05 -5.83
N LEU A 200 33.74 13.14 -4.91
CA LEU A 200 33.48 13.55 -3.53
C LEU A 200 34.82 14.03 -2.98
N GLY A 201 35.13 15.31 -3.18
CA GLY A 201 36.19 15.99 -2.45
C GLY A 201 35.95 15.76 -0.96
N GLY A 202 36.90 15.10 -0.31
CA GLY A 202 36.81 14.76 1.10
C GLY A 202 36.52 16.00 1.93
N ARG A 203 35.31 16.11 2.46
CA ARG A 203 35.10 16.83 3.70
C ARG A 203 35.72 15.98 4.79
N GLN A 204 36.97 16.30 5.14
CA GLN A 204 37.53 16.00 6.44
C GLN A 204 36.49 16.45 7.47
N ALA A 205 35.85 15.49 8.15
CA ALA A 205 35.07 15.78 9.34
C ALA A 205 36.05 16.15 10.44
N THR A 206 36.35 17.45 10.56
CA THR A 206 36.89 18.00 11.80
C THR A 206 35.81 17.86 12.86
N ALA A 207 35.99 16.87 13.73
CA ALA A 207 35.30 16.80 15.00
C ALA A 207 35.82 17.93 15.87
N ASP A 208 35.06 19.03 15.96
CA ASP A 208 35.20 20.05 16.99
C ASP A 208 33.91 20.89 17.01
N TYR A 209 32.95 20.51 17.85
CA TYR A 209 32.01 21.46 18.45
C TYR A 209 31.68 20.97 19.88
N TYR A 210 31.88 21.92 20.79
CA TYR A 210 31.67 21.93 22.24
C TYR A 210 30.41 21.23 22.75
#